data_AF-A0AAN7LAH9-F1
#
_entry.id   AF-A0AAN7LAH9-F1
#
_cell.length_a   1.000
_cell.length_b   1.000
_cell.length_c   1.000
_cell.angle_alpha   90.00
_cell.angle_beta   90.00
_cell.angle_gamma   90.00
#
_symmetry.space_group_name_H-M   'P 1'
#
loop_
_entity.id
_entity.type
_entity.pdbx_description
1 polymer ?
#
loop_
_entity_poly.entity_id
_entity_poly.type
_entity_poly.pdbx_seq_one_letter_code
_entity_poly.pdbx_strand_id
1 'polypeptide(L)'
;MPSLQAALPPELANNTIRLYRECLRRAKYIGHKQHNTELLVNLVRQNFRRNMHETDPEKIQKMKDDAARGLINHILYEAEKLSGRKFSQAS
;
A
#
# COMPACT_ATOMS: atom_id res chain seq x y z
N MET A 1 -13.63 2.20 16.20
CA MET A 1 -13.00 2.05 14.87
C MET A 1 -11.88 1.02 15.03
N PRO A 2 -11.95 -0.18 14.45
CA PRO A 2 -10.82 -1.10 14.49
C PRO A 2 -9.66 -0.41 13.77
N SER A 3 -8.50 -0.32 14.42
CA SER A 3 -7.29 0.18 13.78
C SER A 3 -6.95 -0.72 12.59
N LEU A 4 -6.41 -0.15 11.51
CA LEU A 4 -5.99 -0.90 10.31
C LEU A 4 -4.89 -1.94 10.53
N GLN A 5 -4.42 -2.07 11.77
CA GLN A 5 -3.63 -3.18 12.27
C GLN A 5 -4.31 -4.54 12.06
N ALA A 6 -5.62 -4.60 11.79
CA ALA A 6 -6.33 -5.85 11.52
C ALA A 6 -6.12 -6.43 10.10
N ALA A 7 -5.69 -5.63 9.11
CA ALA A 7 -5.69 -6.06 7.71
C ALA A 7 -4.29 -6.33 7.12
N LEU A 8 -3.23 -5.86 7.78
CA LEU A 8 -1.85 -6.16 7.42
C LEU A 8 -1.12 -6.73 8.63
N PRO A 9 -0.23 -7.74 8.45
CA PRO A 9 0.58 -8.23 9.55
C PRO A 9 1.32 -7.05 10.21
N PRO A 10 1.30 -6.91 11.54
CA PRO A 10 1.93 -5.80 12.24
C PRO A 10 3.43 -5.71 11.89
N GLU A 11 4.07 -6.84 11.59
CA GLU A 11 5.45 -6.88 11.12
C GLU A 11 5.72 -6.16 9.79
N LEU A 12 4.72 -6.06 8.92
CA LEU A 12 4.83 -5.38 7.62
C LEU A 12 4.59 -3.88 7.78
N ALA A 13 3.61 -3.50 8.59
CA ALA A 13 3.27 -2.10 8.86
C ALA A 13 4.33 -1.40 9.73
N ASN A 14 4.92 -2.12 10.71
CA ASN A 14 5.92 -1.55 11.61
C ASN A 14 7.28 -1.35 10.92
N ASN A 15 7.60 -2.18 9.90
CA ASN A 15 8.86 -2.12 9.18
C ASN A 15 8.73 -1.38 7.83
N THR A 16 9.20 -0.13 7.79
CA THR A 16 9.16 0.74 6.60
C THR A 16 9.80 0.10 5.37
N ILE A 17 10.87 -0.69 5.53
CA ILE A 17 11.57 -1.33 4.41
C ILE A 17 10.71 -2.44 3.81
N ARG A 18 10.03 -3.24 4.65
CA ARG A 18 9.10 -4.27 4.18
C ARG A 18 7.92 -3.63 3.44
N LEU A 19 7.33 -2.59 4.03
CA LEU A 19 6.23 -1.83 3.41
C LEU A 19 6.63 -1.27 2.03
N TYR A 20 7.81 -0.64 1.95
CA TYR A 20 8.35 -0.13 0.68
C TYR A 20 8.49 -1.22 -0.39
N ARG A 21 9.05 -2.38 -0.02
CA ARG A 21 9.20 -3.52 -0.95
C ARG A 21 7.84 -4.03 -1.43
N GLU A 22 6.83 -4.06 -0.56
CA GLU A 22 5.48 -4.47 -0.93
C GLU A 22 4.83 -3.46 -1.89
N CYS A 23 4.94 -2.16 -1.61
CA CYS A 23 4.50 -1.10 -2.52
C CYS A 23 5.15 -1.22 -3.91
N LEU A 24 6.46 -1.50 -3.96
CA LEU A 24 7.16 -1.72 -5.23
C LEU A 24 6.70 -2.97 -5.96
N ARG A 25 6.51 -4.09 -5.25
CA ARG A 25 6.00 -5.33 -5.86
C ARG A 25 4.63 -5.09 -6.47
N ARG A 26 3.77 -4.38 -5.76
CA ARG A 26 2.43 -4.05 -6.25
C ARG A 26 2.44 -3.08 -7.41
N ALA A 27 3.24 -2.02 -7.36
CA ALA A 27 3.39 -1.08 -8.46
C ALA A 27 3.87 -1.78 -9.74
N LYS A 28 4.83 -2.72 -9.63
CA LYS A 28 5.27 -3.54 -10.77
C LYS A 28 4.14 -4.39 -11.34
N TYR A 29 3.35 -5.04 -10.48
CA TYR A 29 2.21 -5.84 -10.91
C TYR A 29 1.16 -5.00 -11.64
N ILE A 30 0.76 -3.86 -11.07
CA ILE A 30 -0.20 -2.94 -11.70
C ILE A 30 0.34 -2.46 -13.03
N GLY A 31 1.57 -1.97 -13.04
CA GLY A 31 2.11 -1.34 -14.22
C GLY A 31 2.42 -2.30 -15.34
N HIS A 32 2.69 -3.58 -15.03
CA HIS A 32 2.79 -4.61 -16.04
C HIS A 32 1.44 -4.84 -16.74
N LYS A 33 0.32 -4.80 -16.00
CA LYS A 33 -1.02 -4.89 -16.57
C LYS A 33 -1.45 -3.65 -17.37
N GLN A 34 -0.94 -2.47 -17.01
CA GLN A 34 -1.33 -1.19 -17.60
C GLN A 34 -0.28 -0.58 -18.54
N HIS A 35 0.81 -1.30 -18.82
CA HIS A 35 1.95 -0.85 -19.62
C HIS A 35 2.59 0.48 -19.15
N ASN A 36 2.57 0.74 -17.83
CA ASN A 36 3.11 1.96 -17.21
C ASN A 36 3.99 1.68 -15.97
N THR A 37 4.63 0.51 -15.91
CA THR A 37 5.47 0.04 -14.79
C THR A 37 6.46 1.08 -14.28
N GLU A 38 7.24 1.69 -15.18
CA GLU A 38 8.28 2.62 -14.78
C GLU A 38 7.71 3.84 -14.03
N LEU A 39 6.60 4.39 -14.54
CA LEU A 39 5.92 5.53 -13.95
C LEU A 39 5.42 5.21 -12.54
N LEU A 40 4.73 4.08 -12.34
CA LEU A 40 4.22 3.68 -11.03
C LEU A 40 5.34 3.35 -10.03
N VAL A 41 6.39 2.67 -10.48
CA VAL A 41 7.55 2.36 -9.63
C VAL A 41 8.27 3.64 -9.21
N ASN A 42 8.45 4.59 -10.13
CA ASN A 42 9.09 5.87 -9.83
C ASN A 42 8.24 6.72 -8.89
N LEU A 43 6.91 6.70 -9.02
CA LEU A 43 6.00 7.38 -8.09
C LEU A 43 6.15 6.87 -6.66
N VAL A 44 6.21 5.54 -6.47
CA VAL A 44 6.44 4.95 -5.14
C VAL A 44 7.81 5.37 -4.60
N ARG A 45 8.86 5.26 -5.41
CA ARG A 45 10.23 5.67 -5.01
C ARG A 45 10.29 7.14 -4.57
N GLN A 46 9.70 8.04 -5.36
CA GLN A 46 9.70 9.47 -5.07
C GLN A 46 8.96 9.79 -3.78
N ASN A 47 7.81 9.16 -3.52
CA ASN A 47 7.05 9.36 -2.29
C ASN A 47 7.83 8.94 -1.04
N PHE A 48 8.51 7.78 -1.07
CA PHE A 48 9.35 7.35 0.05
C PHE A 48 10.58 8.23 0.21
N ARG A 49 11.25 8.62 -0.89
CA ARG A 49 12.42 9.48 -0.85
C ARG A 49 12.11 10.88 -0.33
N ARG A 50 10.97 11.46 -0.70
CA ARG A 50 10.53 12.80 -0.27
C ARG A 50 10.39 12.91 1.25
N ASN A 51 10.05 11.81 1.92
CA ASN A 51 9.78 11.77 3.35
C ASN A 51 10.87 11.00 4.13
N MET A 52 12.02 10.76 3.51
CA MET A 52 13.13 9.99 4.10
C MET A 52 13.74 10.65 5.35
N HIS A 53 13.63 11.97 5.46
CA HIS A 53 14.14 12.77 6.59
C HIS A 53 13.05 13.18 7.57
N GLU A 54 11.86 12.58 7.47
CA GLU A 54 10.80 12.83 8.44
C GLU A 54 11.23 12.27 9.81
N THR A 55 11.07 13.07 10.85
CA THR A 55 11.45 12.71 12.23
C THR A 55 10.27 12.66 13.18
N ASP A 56 9.11 13.21 12.78
CA ASP A 56 7.90 13.17 13.60
C ASP A 56 7.32 11.74 13.63
N PRO A 57 7.27 11.08 14.80
CA PRO A 57 6.80 9.71 14.92
C PRO A 57 5.33 9.55 14.52
N GLU A 58 4.47 10.53 14.82
CA GLU A 58 3.04 10.45 14.48
C GLU A 58 2.84 10.56 12.97
N LYS A 59 3.58 11.46 12.33
CA LYS A 59 3.56 11.62 10.88
C LYS A 59 4.11 10.39 10.17
N ILE A 60 5.23 9.83 10.63
CA ILE A 60 5.77 8.57 10.09
C ILE A 60 4.74 7.45 10.20
N GLN A 61 4.07 7.31 11.35
CA GLN A 61 3.08 6.26 11.54
C GLN A 61 1.87 6.46 10.62
N LYS A 62 1.37 7.69 10.52
CA LYS A 62 0.27 8.02 9.59
C LYS A 62 0.64 7.69 8.14
N MET A 63 1.85 8.02 7.72
CA MET A 63 2.35 7.71 6.38
C MET A 63 2.44 6.20 6.12
N LYS A 64 2.89 5.43 7.11
CA LYS A 64 2.89 3.96 7.04
C LYS A 64 1.46 3.42 6.90
N ASP A 65 0.54 3.91 7.70
CA ASP A 65 -0.87 3.51 7.67
C ASP A 65 -1.53 3.85 6.33
N ASP A 66 -1.23 5.01 5.74
CA ASP A 66 -1.74 5.42 4.43
C ASP A 66 -1.20 4.53 3.30
N ALA A 67 0.09 4.20 3.31
CA ALA A 67 0.69 3.28 2.35
C ALA A 67 0.14 1.85 2.50
N ALA A 68 -0.03 1.40 3.75
CA ALA A 68 -0.66 0.13 4.10
C ALA A 68 -2.11 0.03 3.59
N ARG A 69 -2.92 1.08 3.81
CA ARG A 69 -4.27 1.22 3.24
C ARG A 69 -4.25 1.11 1.72
N GLY A 70 -3.35 1.83 1.06
CA GLY A 70 -3.23 1.81 -0.40
C GLY A 70 -2.98 0.40 -0.95
N LEU A 71 -2.12 -0.39 -0.27
CA LEU A 71 -1.87 -1.78 -0.61
C LEU A 71 -3.12 -2.65 -0.44
N ILE A 72 -3.77 -2.59 0.73
CA ILE A 72 -4.97 -3.38 1.04
C ILE A 72 -6.09 -3.07 0.06
N ASN A 73 -6.38 -1.79 -0.17
CA ASN A 73 -7.46 -1.36 -1.06
C ASN A 73 -7.27 -1.95 -2.46
N HIS A 74 -6.04 -1.93 -2.96
CA HIS A 74 -5.79 -2.51 -4.26
C HIS A 74 -5.83 -4.05 -4.24
N ILE A 75 -5.36 -4.72 -3.17
CA ILE A 75 -5.53 -6.18 -2.98
C ILE A 75 -7.01 -6.56 -3.05
N LEU A 76 -7.85 -5.87 -2.29
CA LEU A 76 -9.29 -6.12 -2.25
C LEU A 76 -9.94 -5.88 -3.60
N TYR A 77 -9.62 -4.76 -4.27
CA TYR A 77 -10.11 -4.46 -5.61
C TYR A 77 -9.79 -5.57 -6.63
N GLU A 78 -8.56 -6.09 -6.61
CA GLU A 78 -8.18 -7.20 -7.50
C GLU A 78 -8.84 -8.52 -7.09
N ALA A 79 -9.03 -8.78 -5.79
CA ALA A 79 -9.73 -9.96 -5.30
C ALA A 79 -11.21 -9.96 -5.72
N GLU A 80 -11.89 -8.81 -5.64
CA GLU A 80 -13.25 -8.62 -6.16
C GLU A 80 -13.34 -8.88 -7.66
N LYS A 81 -12.38 -8.32 -8.41
CA LYS A 81 -12.31 -8.50 -9.87
C LYS A 81 -12.10 -9.96 -10.26
N LEU A 82 -11.29 -10.71 -9.52
CA LEU A 82 -11.02 -12.13 -9.74
C LEU A 82 -12.19 -13.03 -9.31
N SER A 83 -12.84 -12.72 -8.19
CA SER A 83 -13.93 -13.53 -7.63
C SER A 83 -15.28 -13.29 -8.31
N GLY A 84 -15.47 -12.17 -9.03
CA GLY A 84 -16.76 -11.77 -9.61
C GLY A 84 -17.84 -11.42 -8.59
N ARG A 85 -17.55 -11.52 -7.29
CA ARG A 85 -18.40 -11.07 -6.17
C ARG A 85 -17.88 -9.73 -5.67
N LYS A 86 -18.73 -8.70 -5.68
CA LYS A 86 -18.48 -7.47 -4.94
C LYS A 86 -18.48 -7.82 -3.45
N PHE A 87 -17.46 -7.42 -2.69
CA PHE A 87 -17.60 -7.36 -1.24
C PHE A 87 -18.55 -6.20 -0.97
N SER A 88 -19.85 -6.51 -0.95
CA SER A 88 -20.89 -5.56 -0.55
C SER A 88 -20.46 -4.93 0.77
N GLN A 89 -20.31 -3.60 0.79
CA GLN A 89 -20.11 -2.85 2.03
C GLN A 89 -21.19 -3.29 3.00
N ALA A 90 -20.80 -4.02 4.05
CA ALA A 90 -21.67 -4.22 5.18
C ALA A 90 -21.83 -2.84 5.82
N SER A 91 -23.05 -2.30 5.67
CA SER A 91 -23.52 -1.06 6.29
C SER A 91 -23.40 -1.10 7.81
#